data_AF-A0A1F8DR06-F1
#
_entry.id   AF-A0A1F8DR06-F1
#
_cell.length_a   1.000
_cell.length_b   1.000
_cell.length_c   1.000
_cell.angle_alpha   90.00
_cell.angle_beta   90.00
_cell.angle_gamma   90.00
#
_symmetry.space_group_name_H-M   'P 1'
#
loop_
_entity.id
_entity.type
_entity.pdbx_description
1 polymer ?
#
loop_
_entity_poly.entity_id
_entity_poly.type
_entity_poly.pdbx_seq_one_letter_code
_entity_poly.pdbx_strand_id
1 'polypeptide(L)'
;MNIGKGAGFTLVELVVTASIIVLLVSILLVYSRNQEIPLLLLREQSQLVSVINRAKVLSIQAFSDPDVPCGIGVYFQTNGRYFMFKDQAANCANSNYVWESGDAIISGEDYLMDSKIIFATLPINSVVFAPPHPLTYLNGSLTFGEAQIRFQVVEEPNFFRTITINNAGQITTQ
;
A
#
# COMPACT_ATOMS: atom_id res chain seq x y z
N MET A 1 59.06 26.56 17.29
CA MET A 1 57.87 25.83 16.82
C MET A 1 57.60 26.30 15.40
N ASN A 2 57.97 25.50 14.40
CA ASN A 2 58.00 25.92 13.00
C ASN A 2 56.59 25.73 12.41
N ILE A 3 55.83 26.81 12.27
CA ILE A 3 54.50 26.78 11.66
C ILE A 3 54.74 26.67 10.15
N GLY A 4 54.57 25.47 9.61
CA GLY A 4 54.68 25.21 8.17
C GLY A 4 53.79 26.18 7.40
N LYS A 5 54.35 26.87 6.41
CA LYS A 5 53.62 27.77 5.52
C LYS A 5 52.49 26.97 4.85
N GLY A 6 51.24 27.27 5.20
CA GLY A 6 50.08 26.69 4.55
C GLY A 6 50.09 27.07 3.07
N ALA A 7 50.25 26.07 2.19
CA ALA A 7 50.09 26.26 0.76
C ALA A 7 48.62 26.57 0.48
N GLY A 8 48.33 27.78 0.00
CA GLY A 8 46.99 28.16 -0.44
C GLY A 8 46.62 27.49 -1.76
N PHE A 9 45.34 27.17 -1.93
CA PHE A 9 44.78 26.62 -3.17
C PHE A 9 45.05 27.55 -4.36
N THR A 10 45.38 26.98 -5.52
CA THR A 10 45.57 27.77 -6.74
C THR A 10 44.24 28.07 -7.42
N LEU A 11 44.15 29.20 -8.15
CA LEU A 11 42.95 29.56 -8.93
C LEU A 11 42.54 28.46 -9.92
N VAL A 12 43.53 27.80 -10.53
CA VAL A 12 43.31 26.71 -11.48
C VAL A 12 42.66 25.51 -10.78
N GLU A 13 43.12 25.18 -9.58
CA GLU A 13 42.60 24.06 -8.79
C GLU A 13 41.14 24.30 -8.33
N LEU A 14 40.78 25.55 -8.03
CA LEU A 14 39.39 25.92 -7.74
C LEU A 14 38.49 25.76 -8.98
N VAL A 15 38.97 26.15 -10.16
CA VAL A 15 38.19 25.99 -11.41
C VAL A 15 38.02 24.51 -11.77
N VAL A 16 39.07 23.71 -11.65
CA VAL A 16 39.02 22.28 -11.93
C VAL A 16 38.07 21.57 -10.96
N THR A 17 38.17 21.84 -9.65
CA THR A 17 37.26 21.24 -8.66
C THR A 17 35.81 21.65 -8.88
N ALA A 18 35.54 22.93 -9.17
CA ALA A 18 34.19 23.39 -9.51
C ALA A 18 33.63 22.68 -10.75
N SER A 19 34.46 22.47 -11.78
CA SER A 19 34.03 21.76 -13.01
C SER A 19 33.68 20.29 -12.74
N ILE A 20 34.46 19.60 -11.89
CA ILE A 20 34.19 18.22 -11.50
C ILE A 20 32.90 18.14 -10.70
N ILE A 21 32.66 19.08 -9.78
CA ILE A 21 31.42 19.14 -9.00
C ILE A 21 30.22 19.33 -9.92
N VAL A 22 30.27 20.28 -10.85
CA VAL A 22 29.16 20.52 -11.80
C VAL A 22 28.88 19.28 -12.64
N LEU A 23 29.93 18.61 -13.11
CA LEU A 23 29.79 17.37 -13.88
C LEU A 23 29.14 16.26 -13.05
N LEU A 24 29.58 16.03 -11.81
CA LEU A 24 28.99 15.03 -10.92
C LEU A 24 27.52 15.35 -10.59
N VAL A 25 27.19 16.61 -10.32
CA VAL A 25 25.81 17.05 -10.05
C VAL A 25 24.92 16.81 -11.27
N SER A 26 25.41 17.07 -12.49
CA SER A 26 24.63 16.83 -13.71
C SER A 26 24.24 15.36 -13.88
N ILE A 27 25.15 14.42 -13.59
CA ILE A 27 24.91 12.98 -13.65
C ILE A 27 23.86 12.56 -12.60
N LEU A 28 23.97 13.09 -11.37
CA LEU A 28 23.02 12.81 -10.30
C LEU A 28 21.60 13.26 -10.63
N LEU A 29 21.44 14.45 -11.25
CA LEU A 29 20.13 14.98 -11.64
C LEU A 29 19.43 14.13 -12.71
N VAL A 30 20.19 13.59 -13.67
CA VAL A 30 19.65 12.67 -14.68
C VAL A 30 19.14 11.38 -14.02
N TYR A 31 19.87 10.85 -13.04
CA TYR A 31 19.50 9.61 -12.36
C TYR A 31 18.32 9.79 -11.39
N SER A 32 18.19 10.96 -10.77
CA SER A 32 17.12 11.27 -9.81
C SER A 32 15.71 11.18 -10.41
N ARG A 33 15.54 11.51 -11.70
CA ARG A 33 14.21 11.51 -12.35
C ARG A 33 13.60 10.10 -12.46
N ASN A 34 14.41 9.05 -12.51
CA ASN A 34 13.92 7.67 -12.60
C ASN A 34 13.42 7.09 -11.26
N GLN A 35 13.45 7.85 -10.15
CA GLN A 35 13.06 7.36 -8.82
C GLN A 35 11.61 7.67 -8.42
N GLU A 36 10.92 8.55 -9.16
CA GLU A 36 9.56 8.97 -8.81
C GLU A 36 8.54 7.82 -8.92
N ILE A 37 8.64 7.00 -9.97
CA ILE A 37 7.73 5.86 -10.22
C ILE A 37 7.85 4.78 -9.13
N PRO A 38 9.06 4.27 -8.80
CA PRO A 38 9.21 3.30 -7.71
C PRO A 38 8.71 3.83 -6.36
N LEU A 39 8.91 5.13 -6.08
CA LEU A 39 8.45 5.75 -4.84
C LEU A 39 6.91 5.83 -4.79
N LEU A 40 6.28 6.17 -5.91
CA LEU A 40 4.82 6.22 -6.02
C LEU A 40 4.20 4.82 -5.78
N LEU A 41 4.72 3.78 -6.43
CA LEU A 41 4.28 2.40 -6.22
C LEU A 41 4.46 1.94 -4.77
N LEU A 42 5.59 2.29 -4.15
CA LEU A 42 5.86 1.96 -2.74
C LEU A 42 4.87 2.65 -1.80
N ARG A 43 4.52 3.90 -2.07
CA ARG A 43 3.54 4.66 -1.30
C ARG A 43 2.17 4.01 -1.39
N GLU A 44 1.69 3.69 -2.60
CA GLU A 44 0.40 3.00 -2.79
C GLU A 44 0.39 1.62 -2.11
N GLN A 45 1.48 0.86 -2.22
CA GLN A 45 1.63 -0.43 -1.54
C GLN A 45 1.45 -0.27 -0.03
N SER A 46 2.19 0.69 0.55
CA SER A 46 2.20 0.94 1.98
C SER A 46 0.83 1.42 2.47
N GLN A 47 0.14 2.26 1.68
CA GLN A 47 -1.20 2.73 1.98
C GLN A 47 -2.21 1.59 1.98
N LEU A 48 -2.22 0.74 0.94
CA LEU A 48 -3.13 -0.40 0.87
C LEU A 48 -2.92 -1.37 2.04
N VAL A 49 -1.65 -1.70 2.33
CA VAL A 49 -1.28 -2.56 3.47
C VAL A 49 -1.70 -1.93 4.79
N SER A 50 -1.55 -0.62 4.95
CA SER A 50 -1.99 0.11 6.15
C SER A 50 -3.51 0.01 6.33
N VAL A 51 -4.28 0.19 5.26
CA VAL A 51 -5.75 0.10 5.29
C VAL A 51 -6.23 -1.32 5.62
N ILE A 52 -5.62 -2.36 5.03
CA ILE A 52 -5.96 -3.76 5.35
C ILE A 52 -5.63 -4.08 6.80
N ASN A 53 -4.45 -3.67 7.30
CA ASN A 53 -4.09 -3.85 8.71
C ASN A 53 -5.01 -3.09 9.65
N ARG A 54 -5.45 -1.89 9.24
CA ARG A 54 -6.41 -1.10 10.01
C ARG A 54 -7.76 -1.82 10.09
N ALA A 55 -8.27 -2.39 9.01
CA ALA A 55 -9.48 -3.20 9.02
C ALA A 55 -9.37 -4.37 10.02
N LYS A 56 -8.23 -5.06 10.03
CA LYS A 56 -7.93 -6.15 10.98
C LYS A 56 -7.91 -5.69 12.44
N VAL A 57 -7.33 -4.51 12.71
CA VAL A 57 -7.31 -3.95 14.08
C VAL A 57 -8.72 -3.52 14.50
N LEU A 58 -9.48 -2.88 13.59
CA LEU A 58 -10.85 -2.47 13.84
C LEU A 58 -11.75 -3.67 14.11
N SER A 59 -11.57 -4.79 13.40
CA SER A 59 -12.37 -5.99 13.65
C SER A 59 -12.17 -6.52 15.08
N ILE A 60 -10.94 -6.45 15.60
CA ILE A 60 -10.66 -6.84 16.99
C ILE A 60 -11.30 -5.86 17.99
N GLN A 61 -11.21 -4.56 17.72
CA GLN A 61 -11.80 -3.53 18.59
C GLN A 61 -13.32 -3.61 18.64
N ALA A 62 -13.96 -3.88 17.51
CA ALA A 62 -15.41 -3.93 17.38
C ALA A 62 -16.07 -5.02 18.24
N PHE A 63 -15.32 -6.02 18.72
CA PHE A 63 -15.83 -6.99 19.69
C PHE A 63 -16.23 -6.35 21.04
N SER A 64 -15.72 -5.16 21.35
CA SER A 64 -16.05 -4.43 22.58
C SER A 64 -17.26 -3.51 22.42
N ASP A 65 -17.78 -3.35 21.20
CA ASP A 65 -18.94 -2.50 20.91
C ASP A 65 -20.27 -3.25 21.14
N PRO A 66 -21.34 -2.54 21.51
CA PRO A 66 -22.67 -3.13 21.67
C PRO A 66 -23.32 -3.56 20.33
N ASP A 67 -22.84 -3.01 19.20
CA ASP A 67 -23.27 -3.34 17.84
C ASP A 67 -22.08 -3.95 17.07
N VAL A 68 -21.81 -5.23 17.36
CA VAL A 68 -20.66 -5.96 16.80
C VAL A 68 -20.96 -6.32 15.34
N PRO A 69 -20.21 -5.78 14.36
CA PRO A 69 -20.34 -6.20 12.97
C PRO A 69 -19.86 -7.64 12.79
N CYS A 70 -20.42 -8.35 11.83
CA CYS A 70 -20.01 -9.72 11.51
C CYS A 70 -18.61 -9.77 10.92
N GLY A 71 -18.22 -8.72 10.21
CA GLY A 71 -16.85 -8.54 9.75
C GLY A 71 -16.54 -7.08 9.45
N ILE A 72 -15.26 -6.76 9.45
CA ILE A 72 -14.76 -5.50 8.92
C ILE A 72 -13.80 -5.84 7.79
N GLY A 73 -14.02 -5.23 6.63
CA GLY A 73 -13.27 -5.56 5.44
C GLY A 73 -12.90 -4.38 4.59
N VAL A 74 -12.06 -4.65 3.61
CA VAL A 74 -11.69 -3.74 2.53
C VAL A 74 -12.28 -4.30 1.24
N TYR A 75 -13.02 -3.47 0.51
CA TYR A 75 -13.51 -3.77 -0.82
C TYR A 75 -12.66 -3.06 -1.87
N PHE A 76 -12.30 -3.77 -2.94
CA PHE A 76 -11.47 -3.27 -4.03
C PHE A 76 -12.28 -3.18 -5.32
N GLN A 77 -12.21 -2.03 -5.97
CA GLN A 77 -12.80 -1.77 -7.28
C GLN A 77 -11.72 -1.72 -8.36
N THR A 78 -12.06 -2.18 -9.57
CA THR A 78 -11.12 -2.24 -10.70
C THR A 78 -10.63 -0.86 -11.17
N ASN A 79 -11.33 0.22 -10.81
CA ASN A 79 -10.97 1.60 -11.11
C ASN A 79 -9.92 2.18 -10.14
N GLY A 80 -9.32 1.38 -9.27
CA GLY A 80 -8.31 1.84 -8.30
C GLY A 80 -8.91 2.44 -7.02
N ARG A 81 -10.24 2.42 -6.86
CA ARG A 81 -10.90 2.79 -5.61
C ARG A 81 -10.96 1.59 -4.68
N TYR A 82 -10.75 1.83 -3.39
CA TYR A 82 -10.93 0.83 -2.35
C TYR A 82 -11.39 1.50 -1.06
N PHE A 83 -12.26 0.85 -0.32
CA PHE A 83 -12.83 1.42 0.90
C PHE A 83 -13.09 0.37 1.96
N MET A 84 -13.13 0.80 3.22
CA MET A 84 -13.49 -0.07 4.33
C MET A 84 -15.01 -0.11 4.56
N PHE A 85 -15.51 -1.29 4.88
CA PHE A 85 -16.92 -1.53 5.17
C PHE A 85 -17.10 -2.44 6.39
N LYS A 86 -18.27 -2.35 7.00
CA LYS A 86 -18.77 -3.27 8.02
C LYS A 86 -19.78 -4.18 7.37
N ASP A 87 -19.49 -5.47 7.42
CA ASP A 87 -20.45 -6.52 7.08
C ASP A 87 -21.45 -6.64 8.24
N GLN A 88 -22.71 -6.27 7.95
CA GLN A 88 -23.79 -6.26 8.92
C GLN A 88 -24.84 -7.32 8.56
N ALA A 89 -24.84 -8.42 9.31
CA ALA A 89 -25.88 -9.44 9.23
C ALA A 89 -26.59 -9.60 10.58
N ALA A 90 -27.90 -9.88 10.56
CA ALA A 90 -28.67 -10.17 11.77
C ALA A 90 -28.15 -11.41 12.51
N ASN A 91 -27.51 -12.33 11.78
CA ASN A 91 -26.79 -13.46 12.35
C ASN A 91 -25.50 -13.69 11.55
N CYS A 92 -24.35 -13.50 12.20
CA CYS A 92 -23.04 -13.65 11.58
C CYS A 92 -22.72 -15.08 11.11
N ALA A 93 -23.44 -16.09 11.61
CA ALA A 93 -23.34 -17.45 11.08
C ALA A 93 -23.81 -17.57 9.62
N ASN A 94 -24.69 -16.66 9.19
CA ASN A 94 -25.22 -16.62 7.82
C ASN A 94 -24.59 -15.51 6.99
N SER A 95 -23.58 -14.80 7.52
CA SER A 95 -22.95 -13.74 6.75
C SER A 95 -22.16 -14.30 5.58
N ASN A 96 -22.15 -13.58 4.47
CA ASN A 96 -21.40 -13.92 3.27
C ASN A 96 -19.92 -13.47 3.36
N TYR A 97 -19.59 -12.53 4.27
CA TYR A 97 -18.26 -11.90 4.38
C TYR A 97 -17.79 -11.30 3.04
N VAL A 98 -18.71 -10.69 2.29
CA VAL A 98 -18.47 -9.96 1.04
C VAL A 98 -19.21 -8.63 1.11
N TRP A 99 -18.65 -7.59 0.50
CA TRP A 99 -19.35 -6.31 0.41
C TRP A 99 -20.60 -6.42 -0.47
N GLU A 100 -21.73 -5.97 0.07
CA GLU A 100 -22.99 -5.79 -0.66
C GLU A 100 -23.59 -4.39 -0.39
N SER A 101 -24.56 -3.97 -1.19
CA SER A 101 -25.18 -2.63 -1.04
C SER A 101 -25.91 -2.41 0.29
N GLY A 102 -26.15 -3.47 1.07
CA GLY A 102 -26.73 -3.41 2.41
C GLY A 102 -25.71 -3.13 3.51
N ASP A 103 -24.41 -3.21 3.21
CA ASP A 103 -23.34 -3.03 4.19
C ASP A 103 -23.02 -1.55 4.44
N ALA A 104 -22.56 -1.27 5.66
CA ALA A 104 -22.19 0.08 6.05
C ALA A 104 -20.74 0.40 5.65
N ILE A 105 -20.55 1.40 4.79
CA ILE A 105 -19.23 1.96 4.51
C ILE A 105 -18.73 2.72 5.74
N ILE A 106 -17.47 2.53 6.12
CA ILE A 106 -16.87 3.28 7.23
C ILE A 106 -16.50 4.68 6.72
N SER A 107 -17.19 5.69 7.24
CA SER A 107 -16.98 7.10 6.86
C SER A 107 -15.52 7.52 7.00
N GLY A 108 -14.97 8.15 5.96
CA GLY A 108 -13.58 8.62 5.93
C GLY A 108 -12.54 7.56 5.55
N GLU A 109 -12.97 6.34 5.24
CA GLU A 109 -12.11 5.22 4.86
C GLU A 109 -12.29 4.83 3.39
N ASP A 110 -12.40 5.85 2.54
CA ASP A 110 -12.50 5.73 1.08
C ASP A 110 -11.23 6.27 0.45
N TYR A 111 -10.60 5.45 -0.39
CA TYR A 111 -9.30 5.71 -0.95
C TYR A 111 -9.34 5.52 -2.45
N LEU A 112 -8.66 6.42 -3.15
CA LEU A 112 -8.44 6.33 -4.58
C LEU A 112 -6.94 6.30 -4.82
N MET A 113 -6.47 5.29 -5.52
CA MET A 113 -5.07 5.22 -5.97
C MET A 113 -4.74 6.41 -6.87
N ASP A 114 -3.46 6.77 -6.94
CA ASP A 114 -2.99 7.71 -7.95
C ASP A 114 -3.44 7.29 -9.36
N SER A 115 -3.91 8.25 -10.15
CA SER A 115 -4.39 8.04 -11.53
C SER A 115 -3.40 7.33 -12.47
N LYS A 116 -2.11 7.34 -12.13
CA LYS A 116 -1.05 6.66 -12.88
C LYS A 116 -0.95 5.17 -12.57
N ILE A 117 -1.64 4.69 -11.54
CA ILE A 117 -1.57 3.31 -11.04
C ILE A 117 -2.93 2.62 -11.23
N ILE A 118 -2.87 1.36 -11.67
CA ILE A 118 -4.05 0.50 -11.83
C ILE A 118 -3.82 -0.86 -11.18
N PHE A 119 -4.91 -1.52 -10.78
CA PHE A 119 -4.87 -2.94 -10.45
C PHE A 119 -4.66 -3.76 -11.73
N ALA A 120 -3.47 -4.36 -11.86
CA ALA A 120 -3.12 -5.25 -12.97
C ALA A 120 -3.69 -6.66 -12.78
N THR A 121 -3.73 -7.13 -11.53
CA THR A 121 -4.30 -8.42 -11.15
C THR A 121 -5.04 -8.25 -9.83
N LEU A 122 -6.34 -8.55 -9.83
CA LEU A 122 -7.19 -8.45 -8.66
C LEU A 122 -8.07 -9.71 -8.56
N PRO A 123 -7.55 -10.82 -7.99
CA PRO A 123 -8.25 -12.11 -7.96
C PRO A 123 -9.39 -12.14 -6.91
N ILE A 124 -9.45 -11.13 -6.05
CA ILE A 124 -10.45 -10.99 -4.98
C ILE A 124 -10.99 -9.57 -4.98
N ASN A 125 -12.26 -9.41 -4.64
CA ASN A 125 -12.88 -8.08 -4.50
C ASN A 125 -12.98 -7.64 -3.04
N SER A 126 -12.90 -8.56 -2.07
CA SER A 126 -12.92 -8.23 -0.66
C SER A 126 -11.92 -9.04 0.17
N VAL A 127 -11.39 -8.40 1.21
CA VAL A 127 -10.74 -9.05 2.35
C VAL A 127 -11.51 -8.64 3.60
N VAL A 128 -12.03 -9.61 4.34
CA VAL A 128 -12.85 -9.37 5.54
C VAL A 128 -12.24 -10.09 6.75
N PHE A 129 -12.21 -9.40 7.88
CA PHE A 129 -11.77 -9.93 9.16
C PHE A 129 -12.96 -10.02 10.12
N ALA A 130 -13.25 -11.22 10.61
CA ALA A 130 -14.36 -11.47 11.52
C ALA A 130 -13.92 -11.45 13.00
N PRO A 131 -14.55 -10.66 13.90
CA PRO A 131 -14.31 -10.76 15.35
C PRO A 131 -14.75 -12.11 15.94
N PRO A 132 -14.30 -12.48 17.17
CA PRO A 132 -13.29 -11.83 18.02
C PRO A 132 -11.85 -12.18 17.66
N HIS A 133 -11.64 -13.35 17.05
CA HIS A 133 -10.35 -13.77 16.49
C HIS A 133 -10.41 -13.52 14.99
N PRO A 134 -9.59 -12.61 14.41
CA PRO A 134 -9.75 -12.12 13.04
C PRO A 134 -9.50 -13.23 12.00
N LEU A 135 -10.51 -14.07 11.80
CA LEU A 135 -10.57 -15.02 10.69
C LEU A 135 -10.61 -14.21 9.41
N THR A 136 -9.73 -14.55 8.46
CA THR A 136 -9.58 -13.79 7.22
C THR A 136 -10.33 -14.49 6.10
N TYR A 137 -11.41 -13.86 5.66
CA TYR A 137 -12.19 -14.26 4.50
C TYR A 137 -11.67 -13.53 3.28
N LEU A 138 -11.31 -14.28 2.25
CA LEU A 138 -10.93 -13.75 0.95
C LEU A 138 -12.10 -14.00 0.01
N ASN A 139 -12.78 -12.92 -0.41
CA ASN A 139 -13.99 -12.99 -1.23
C ASN A 139 -15.07 -13.93 -0.63
N GLY A 140 -15.25 -13.87 0.70
CA GLY A 140 -16.20 -14.71 1.44
C GLY A 140 -15.73 -16.13 1.76
N SER A 141 -14.53 -16.54 1.32
CA SER A 141 -14.01 -17.90 1.54
C SER A 141 -12.87 -17.95 2.55
N LEU A 142 -12.94 -18.93 3.47
CA LEU A 142 -11.87 -19.31 4.41
C LEU A 142 -10.83 -20.25 3.80
N THR A 143 -11.08 -20.79 2.61
CA THR A 143 -10.25 -21.81 1.95
C THR A 143 -9.68 -21.36 0.61
N PHE A 144 -9.67 -20.04 0.37
CA PHE A 144 -9.10 -19.44 -0.85
C PHE A 144 -7.60 -19.73 -1.02
N GLY A 145 -6.88 -19.90 0.08
CA GLY A 145 -5.43 -20.12 0.13
C GLY A 145 -4.67 -18.79 0.23
N GLU A 146 -4.40 -18.18 -0.91
CA GLU A 146 -3.72 -16.89 -1.03
C GLU A 146 -4.22 -16.07 -2.22
N ALA A 147 -4.30 -14.76 -2.05
CA ALA A 147 -4.65 -13.79 -3.07
C ALA A 147 -3.47 -12.86 -3.34
N GLN A 148 -3.09 -12.73 -4.60
CA GLN A 148 -2.03 -11.82 -5.05
C GLN A 148 -2.63 -10.62 -5.77
N ILE A 149 -2.63 -9.48 -5.09
CA ILE A 149 -3.07 -8.20 -5.64
C ILE A 149 -1.85 -7.52 -6.26
N ARG A 150 -1.89 -7.33 -7.58
CA ARG A 150 -0.82 -6.68 -8.33
C ARG A 150 -1.30 -5.35 -8.87
N PHE A 151 -0.52 -4.30 -8.66
CA PHE A 151 -0.76 -2.98 -9.25
C PHE A 151 0.49 -2.48 -9.95
N GLN A 152 0.29 -1.70 -11.01
CA GLN A 152 1.36 -1.27 -11.92
C GLN A 152 1.10 0.14 -12.42
N VAL A 153 2.15 0.76 -12.98
CA VAL A 153 2.01 2.04 -13.69
C VAL A 153 1.39 1.81 -15.07
N VAL A 154 0.41 2.64 -15.44
CA VAL A 154 -0.31 2.55 -16.73
C VAL A 154 0.66 2.65 -17.92
N GLU A 155 1.58 3.61 -17.86
CA GLU A 155 2.53 3.90 -18.95
C GLU A 155 3.74 2.94 -18.95
N GLU A 156 4.05 2.32 -17.81
CA GLU A 156 5.22 1.46 -17.63
C GLU A 156 4.86 0.15 -16.90
N PRO A 157 4.25 -0.83 -17.59
CA PRO A 157 3.73 -2.06 -16.96
C PRO A 157 4.81 -2.95 -16.33
N ASN A 158 6.08 -2.74 -16.66
CA ASN A 158 7.21 -3.43 -16.03
C ASN A 158 7.47 -2.95 -14.60
N PHE A 159 6.97 -1.76 -14.23
CA PHE A 159 7.01 -1.26 -12.87
C PHE A 159 5.72 -1.66 -12.17
N PHE A 160 5.81 -2.71 -11.36
CA PHE A 160 4.72 -3.23 -10.57
C PHE A 160 5.16 -3.56 -9.15
N ARG A 161 4.17 -3.69 -8.29
CA ARG A 161 4.29 -4.21 -6.93
C ARG A 161 3.18 -5.20 -6.66
N THR A 162 3.46 -6.13 -5.78
CA THR A 162 2.51 -7.20 -5.43
C THR A 162 2.29 -7.21 -3.92
N ILE A 163 1.04 -7.34 -3.52
CA ILE A 163 0.63 -7.63 -2.15
C ILE A 163 0.00 -9.01 -2.14
N THR A 164 0.52 -9.90 -1.30
CA THR A 164 -0.05 -11.23 -1.10
C THR A 164 -0.73 -11.28 0.26
N ILE A 165 -1.95 -11.80 0.29
CA ILE A 165 -2.75 -11.96 1.49
C ILE A 165 -3.24 -13.40 1.54
N ASN A 166 -3.11 -14.08 2.68
CA ASN A 166 -3.62 -15.44 2.86
C ASN A 166 -4.77 -15.50 3.86
N ASN A 167 -5.43 -16.66 3.95
CA ASN A 167 -6.53 -16.86 4.92
C ASN A 167 -6.09 -16.87 6.39
N ALA A 168 -4.78 -16.89 6.68
CA ALA A 168 -4.27 -16.65 8.04
C ALA A 168 -4.14 -15.15 8.38
N GLY A 169 -4.48 -14.26 7.43
CA GLY A 169 -4.38 -12.81 7.61
C GLY A 169 -2.94 -12.31 7.65
N GLN A 170 -2.01 -13.08 7.06
CA GLN A 170 -0.64 -12.64 6.80
C GLN A 170 -0.63 -11.82 5.52
N ILE A 171 0.07 -10.68 5.56
CA ILE A 171 0.25 -9.78 4.43
C ILE A 171 1.74 -9.74 4.12
N THR A 172 2.12 -10.00 2.86
CA THR A 172 3.50 -9.89 2.38
C THR A 172 3.57 -8.96 1.17
N THR A 173 4.66 -8.22 1.07
CA THR A 173 4.90 -7.24 0.01
C THR A 173 6.12 -7.64 -0.80
N GLN A 174 6.01 -7.60 -2.13
CA GLN A 174 7.09 -7.83 -3.08
C GLN A 174 7.15 -6.69 -4.10
#